data_AF-A0A174FFH8-F1
#
_entry.id   AF-A0A174FFH8-F1
#
_cell.length_a   1.000
_cell.length_b   1.000
_cell.length_c   1.000
_cell.angle_alpha   90.00
_cell.angle_beta   90.00
_cell.angle_gamma   90.00
#
_symmetry.space_group_name_H-M   'P 1'
#
loop_
_entity.id
_entity.type
_entity.pdbx_description
1 polymer ?
#
loop_
_entity_poly.entity_id
_entity_poly.type
_entity_poly.pdbx_seq_one_letter_code
_entity_poly.pdbx_strand_id
1 'polypeptide(L)'
;MHLQKDIMNILRKTGFVCDNFNCIETSRKNGKYNIYISIYTPANSDLGFYVVYDGSFQSFKKAVSKICYAFDIDKDAEKRIPIRGSASIQTVLDESKWKKEKLDELLSILETYTAEATFTFTVSELARHIVDSMHKNCITEYDFTVLDDAELPISSWYGIKNINTVFNSSCIELFADYYGGGCGVYNRIDEETDNAERIDIIEKMILLVMKQEVCDENTKLLVQLSY
;
A
#
# COMPACT_ATOMS: atom_id res chain seq x y z
N MET A 1 9.84 -1.43 -10.54
CA MET A 1 9.13 -2.41 -11.38
C MET A 1 8.01 -3.16 -10.63
N HIS A 2 8.03 -3.22 -9.28
CA HIS A 2 6.96 -3.85 -8.48
C HIS A 2 5.63 -3.05 -8.52
N LEU A 3 5.69 -1.75 -8.24
CA LEU A 3 4.51 -0.87 -8.21
C LEU A 3 3.65 -0.88 -9.50
N GLN A 4 4.29 -1.02 -10.66
CA GLN A 4 3.55 -1.13 -11.94
C GLN A 4 2.76 -2.44 -12.02
N LYS A 5 3.34 -3.54 -11.54
CA LYS A 5 2.67 -4.85 -11.48
C LYS A 5 1.49 -4.81 -10.51
N ASP A 6 1.64 -4.12 -9.39
CA ASP A 6 0.60 -3.96 -8.39
C ASP A 6 -0.58 -3.15 -8.92
N ILE A 7 -0.32 -1.97 -9.51
CA ILE A 7 -1.36 -1.16 -10.13
C ILE A 7 -2.06 -1.97 -11.23
N MET A 8 -1.32 -2.70 -12.07
CA MET A 8 -1.92 -3.54 -13.11
C MET A 8 -2.79 -4.67 -12.55
N ASN A 9 -2.39 -5.29 -11.44
CA ASN A 9 -3.18 -6.31 -10.78
C ASN A 9 -4.47 -5.73 -10.18
N ILE A 10 -4.40 -4.55 -9.55
CA ILE A 10 -5.58 -3.84 -9.03
C ILE A 10 -6.57 -3.55 -10.16
N LEU A 11 -6.10 -2.94 -11.25
CA LEU A 11 -6.94 -2.60 -12.39
C LEU A 11 -7.63 -3.84 -12.98
N ARG A 12 -6.87 -4.93 -13.19
CA ARG A 12 -7.41 -6.19 -13.70
C ARG A 12 -8.50 -6.79 -12.82
N LYS A 13 -8.34 -6.77 -11.49
CA LYS A 13 -9.36 -7.28 -10.55
C LYS A 13 -10.70 -6.56 -10.71
N THR A 14 -10.65 -5.26 -11.00
CA THR A 14 -11.84 -4.42 -11.21
C THR A 14 -12.33 -4.38 -12.67
N GLY A 15 -11.67 -5.09 -13.59
CA GLY A 15 -12.01 -5.09 -15.01
C GLY A 15 -11.52 -3.87 -15.81
N PHE A 16 -10.75 -2.98 -15.18
CA PHE A 16 -10.09 -1.87 -15.85
C PHE A 16 -8.83 -2.37 -16.59
N VAL A 17 -8.56 -1.73 -17.72
CA VAL A 17 -7.35 -1.89 -18.51
C VAL A 17 -6.60 -0.57 -18.57
N CYS A 18 -5.33 -0.64 -18.93
CA CYS A 18 -4.52 0.54 -19.16
C CYS A 18 -3.72 0.33 -20.44
N ASP A 19 -4.00 1.16 -21.45
CA ASP A 19 -3.52 0.95 -22.82
C ASP A 19 -2.04 1.30 -22.99
N ASN A 20 -1.40 1.92 -21.98
CA ASN A 20 -0.06 2.51 -22.10
C ASN A 20 0.91 2.22 -20.95
N PHE A 21 0.81 1.11 -20.21
CA PHE A 21 1.79 0.86 -19.13
C PHE A 21 3.24 0.70 -19.63
N ASN A 22 3.43 0.16 -20.84
CA ASN A 22 4.75 0.03 -21.48
C ASN A 22 5.17 1.29 -22.25
N CYS A 23 4.21 2.15 -22.57
CA CYS A 23 4.40 3.47 -23.16
C CYS A 23 3.97 4.50 -22.13
N ILE A 24 4.58 4.46 -20.94
CA ILE A 24 4.64 5.66 -20.12
C ILE A 24 5.34 6.66 -21.02
N GLU A 25 4.57 7.53 -21.66
CA GLU A 25 5.08 8.80 -22.12
C GLU A 25 5.58 9.46 -20.84
N THR A 26 6.85 9.19 -20.54
CA THR A 26 7.68 10.07 -19.76
C THR A 26 7.71 11.32 -20.61
N SER A 27 6.67 12.14 -20.50
CA SER A 27 6.81 13.54 -20.79
C SER A 27 7.84 13.98 -19.77
N ARG A 28 9.13 13.92 -20.18
CA ARG A 28 10.32 14.23 -19.37
C ARG A 28 10.31 15.69 -18.86
N LYS A 29 9.20 16.40 -19.01
CA LYS A 29 8.91 17.68 -18.39
C LYS A 29 8.25 17.42 -17.04
N ASN A 30 9.08 17.30 -15.99
CA ASN A 30 8.72 17.41 -14.56
C ASN A 30 8.49 16.12 -13.74
N GLY A 31 8.94 14.94 -14.19
CA GLY A 31 8.98 13.75 -13.33
C GLY A 31 7.61 13.14 -12.96
N LYS A 32 6.57 13.41 -13.74
CA LYS A 32 5.23 12.82 -13.56
C LYS A 32 4.93 11.79 -14.64
N TYR A 33 4.23 10.75 -14.24
CA TYR A 33 3.69 9.69 -15.06
C TYR A 33 2.26 10.05 -15.47
N ASN A 34 1.90 9.83 -16.73
CA ASN A 34 0.54 9.99 -17.25
C ASN A 34 0.11 8.67 -17.89
N ILE A 35 -0.95 8.06 -17.37
CA ILE A 35 -1.48 6.80 -17.88
C ILE A 35 -2.96 6.95 -18.19
N TYR A 36 -3.41 6.25 -19.24
CA TYR A 36 -4.82 6.20 -19.62
C TYR A 36 -5.41 4.88 -19.14
N ILE A 37 -6.45 4.98 -18.32
CA ILE A 37 -7.17 3.86 -17.74
C ILE A 37 -8.57 3.83 -18.36
N SER A 38 -9.02 2.66 -18.76
CA SER A 38 -10.35 2.46 -19.36
C SER A 38 -11.02 1.19 -18.87
N ILE A 39 -12.33 1.12 -19.00
CA ILE A 39 -13.11 -0.10 -18.79
C ILE A 39 -14.14 -0.22 -19.92
N TYR A 40 -14.17 -1.41 -20.51
CA TYR A 40 -15.13 -1.75 -21.55
C TYR A 40 -16.49 -1.96 -20.90
N THR A 41 -17.50 -1.25 -21.41
CA THR A 41 -18.86 -1.35 -20.87
C THR A 41 -19.66 -2.40 -21.65
N PRO A 42 -20.67 -3.04 -21.01
CA PRO A 42 -21.55 -3.98 -21.69
C PRO A 42 -22.31 -3.39 -22.90
N ALA A 43 -22.47 -2.06 -22.95
CA ALA A 43 -23.20 -1.36 -24.00
C ALA A 43 -22.28 -0.57 -24.96
N ASN A 44 -20.98 -0.87 -24.99
CA ASN A 44 -19.98 -0.25 -25.88
C ASN A 44 -19.84 1.28 -25.73
N SER A 45 -20.19 1.87 -24.58
CA SER A 45 -19.86 3.24 -24.23
C SER A 45 -18.84 3.27 -23.09
N ASP A 46 -17.62 2.87 -23.46
CA ASP A 46 -16.47 2.73 -22.57
C ASP A 46 -16.24 3.98 -21.72
N LEU A 47 -15.81 3.73 -20.49
CA LEU A 47 -15.34 4.78 -19.59
C LEU A 47 -13.82 4.82 -19.67
N GLY A 48 -13.24 6.00 -19.88
CA GLY A 48 -11.79 6.16 -19.84
C GLY A 48 -11.37 7.53 -19.30
N PHE A 49 -10.21 7.56 -18.64
CA PHE A 49 -9.68 8.74 -17.98
C PHE A 49 -8.16 8.70 -17.86
N TYR A 50 -7.56 9.89 -17.77
CA TYR A 50 -6.12 10.04 -17.55
C TYR A 50 -5.81 10.18 -16.06
N VAL A 51 -4.76 9.48 -15.62
CA VAL A 51 -4.21 9.57 -14.27
C VAL A 51 -2.80 10.12 -14.34
N VAL A 52 -2.60 11.28 -13.71
CA VAL A 52 -1.29 11.93 -13.60
C VAL A 52 -0.78 11.79 -12.17
N TYR A 53 0.40 11.17 -12.00
CA TYR A 53 0.96 10.85 -10.68
C TYR A 53 2.50 10.95 -10.69
N ASP A 54 3.14 10.99 -9.52
CA ASP A 54 4.59 11.21 -9.39
C ASP A 54 5.44 9.93 -9.42
N GLY A 55 4.81 8.78 -9.65
CA GLY A 55 5.47 7.48 -9.59
C GLY A 55 5.29 6.76 -8.26
N SER A 56 4.73 7.38 -7.22
CA SER A 56 4.35 6.71 -5.97
C SER A 56 2.93 6.13 -6.01
N PHE A 57 2.69 5.08 -5.22
CA PHE A 57 1.33 4.51 -5.07
C PHE A 57 0.35 5.53 -4.47
N GLN A 58 0.80 6.33 -3.49
CA GLN A 58 -0.05 7.32 -2.83
C GLN A 58 -0.50 8.43 -3.78
N SER A 59 0.39 8.91 -4.66
CA SER A 59 0.00 9.90 -5.66
C SER A 59 -0.95 9.31 -6.71
N PHE A 60 -0.76 8.04 -7.09
CA PHE A 60 -1.69 7.30 -7.95
C PHE A 60 -3.07 7.15 -7.31
N LYS A 61 -3.13 6.62 -6.08
CA LYS A 61 -4.36 6.47 -5.29
C LYS A 61 -5.10 7.81 -5.19
N LYS A 62 -4.41 8.87 -4.78
CA LYS A 62 -5.00 10.21 -4.67
C LYS A 62 -5.57 10.73 -6.00
N ALA A 63 -4.89 10.47 -7.11
CA ALA A 63 -5.36 10.89 -8.43
C ALA A 63 -6.62 10.12 -8.85
N VAL A 64 -6.65 8.79 -8.65
CA VAL A 64 -7.84 7.96 -8.94
C VAL A 64 -9.01 8.33 -8.03
N SER A 65 -8.80 8.50 -6.72
CA SER A 65 -9.86 8.88 -5.79
C SER A 65 -10.57 10.17 -6.21
N LYS A 66 -9.83 11.18 -6.67
CA LYS A 66 -10.43 12.42 -7.18
C LYS A 66 -11.37 12.17 -8.36
N ILE A 67 -11.04 11.23 -9.25
CA ILE A 67 -11.86 10.88 -10.40
C ILE A 67 -13.13 10.16 -9.93
N CYS A 68 -12.99 9.17 -9.02
CA CYS A 68 -14.13 8.44 -8.46
C CYS A 68 -15.12 9.35 -7.71
N TYR A 69 -14.60 10.33 -6.95
CA TYR A 69 -15.42 11.31 -6.23
C TYR A 69 -16.07 12.36 -7.15
N ALA A 70 -15.45 12.67 -8.29
CA ALA A 70 -15.99 13.62 -9.25
C ALA A 70 -17.01 13.01 -10.22
N PHE A 71 -17.10 11.67 -10.29
CA PHE A 71 -18.05 11.00 -11.17
C PHE A 71 -19.49 11.20 -10.68
N ASP A 72 -20.32 11.76 -11.56
CA ASP A 72 -21.72 12.11 -11.31
C ASP A 72 -22.58 11.37 -12.32
N ILE A 73 -23.47 10.53 -11.82
CA ILE A 73 -24.32 9.64 -12.64
C ILE A 73 -25.22 10.45 -13.57
N ASP A 74 -25.84 11.51 -13.05
CA ASP A 74 -26.78 12.32 -13.81
C ASP A 74 -26.06 13.10 -14.90
N LYS A 75 -24.91 13.71 -14.58
CA LYS A 75 -24.11 14.43 -15.59
C LYS A 75 -23.55 13.53 -16.68
N ASP A 76 -23.16 12.29 -16.35
CA ASP A 76 -22.73 11.31 -17.35
C ASP A 76 -23.90 10.92 -18.26
N ALA A 77 -25.05 10.63 -17.67
CA ALA A 77 -26.26 10.27 -18.41
C ALA A 77 -26.75 11.43 -19.30
N GLU A 78 -26.81 12.66 -18.79
CA GLU A 78 -27.21 13.87 -19.54
C GLU A 78 -26.37 14.07 -20.81
N LYS A 79 -25.06 13.86 -20.72
CA LYS A 79 -24.16 13.97 -21.89
C LYS A 79 -24.43 12.88 -22.93
N ARG A 80 -24.83 11.69 -22.49
CA ARG A 80 -25.03 10.51 -23.33
C ARG A 80 -26.43 10.42 -23.92
N ILE A 81 -27.45 10.93 -23.24
CA ILE A 81 -28.85 10.89 -23.70
C ILE A 81 -28.97 11.43 -25.15
N PRO A 82 -28.39 12.58 -25.55
CA PRO A 82 -28.50 13.08 -26.92
C PRO A 82 -27.89 12.17 -27.99
N ILE A 83 -26.89 11.35 -27.65
CA ILE A 83 -26.13 10.51 -28.59
C ILE A 83 -26.43 9.01 -28.45
N ARG A 84 -27.44 8.65 -27.66
CA ARG A 84 -27.76 7.26 -27.28
C ARG A 84 -28.27 6.35 -28.41
N GLY A 85 -28.48 6.89 -29.61
CA GLY A 85 -29.10 6.16 -30.72
C GLY A 85 -30.49 5.63 -30.35
N SER A 86 -30.70 4.33 -30.51
CA SER A 86 -31.96 3.64 -30.17
C SER A 86 -32.07 3.21 -28.70
N ALA A 87 -31.04 3.41 -27.88
CA ALA A 87 -31.08 3.02 -26.48
C ALA A 87 -32.11 3.85 -25.69
N SER A 88 -32.76 3.21 -24.72
CA SER A 88 -33.69 3.89 -23.83
C SER A 88 -32.93 4.79 -22.84
N ILE A 89 -33.60 5.82 -22.31
CA ILE A 89 -33.01 6.66 -21.25
C ILE A 89 -32.66 5.81 -20.02
N GLN A 90 -33.48 4.81 -19.69
CA GLN A 90 -33.22 3.90 -18.59
C GLN A 90 -31.93 3.10 -18.80
N THR A 91 -31.70 2.58 -20.01
CA THR A 91 -30.46 1.89 -20.38
C THR A 91 -29.24 2.80 -20.19
N VAL A 92 -29.35 4.08 -20.56
CA VAL A 92 -28.27 5.05 -20.38
C VAL A 92 -27.96 5.27 -18.90
N LEU A 93 -28.99 5.42 -18.06
CA LEU A 93 -28.87 5.63 -16.61
C LEU A 93 -28.30 4.39 -15.90
N ASP A 94 -28.77 3.20 -16.26
CA ASP A 94 -28.29 1.95 -15.66
C ASP A 94 -26.80 1.74 -15.95
N GLU A 95 -26.35 2.10 -17.14
CA GLU A 95 -24.93 2.03 -17.49
C GLU A 95 -24.10 3.10 -16.75
N SER A 96 -24.61 4.31 -16.55
CA SER A 96 -23.94 5.33 -15.74
C SER A 96 -23.83 4.91 -14.27
N LYS A 97 -24.84 4.23 -13.72
CA LYS A 97 -24.77 3.60 -12.38
C LYS A 97 -23.72 2.50 -12.32
N TRP A 98 -23.71 1.60 -13.32
CA TRP A 98 -22.71 0.54 -13.40
C TRP A 98 -21.27 1.08 -13.45
N LYS A 99 -21.05 2.17 -14.20
CA LYS A 99 -19.75 2.87 -14.23
C LYS A 99 -19.34 3.37 -12.84
N LYS A 100 -20.28 3.96 -12.09
CA LYS A 100 -20.05 4.42 -10.73
C LYS A 100 -19.73 3.26 -9.79
N GLU A 101 -20.48 2.15 -9.85
CA GLU A 101 -20.20 0.94 -9.08
C GLU A 101 -18.79 0.41 -9.33
N LYS A 102 -18.34 0.40 -10.59
CA LYS A 102 -16.96 -0.02 -10.93
C LYS A 102 -15.89 0.93 -10.41
N LEU A 103 -16.14 2.23 -10.45
CA LEU A 103 -15.25 3.23 -9.86
C LEU A 103 -15.17 3.11 -8.33
N ASP A 104 -16.28 2.77 -7.68
CA ASP A 104 -16.34 2.56 -6.23
C ASP A 104 -15.67 1.24 -5.82
N GLU A 105 -15.80 0.18 -6.63
CA GLU A 105 -15.04 -1.06 -6.45
C GLU A 105 -13.52 -0.81 -6.57
N LEU A 106 -13.10 -0.06 -7.59
CA LEU A 106 -11.69 0.33 -7.76
C LEU A 106 -11.20 1.16 -6.57
N LEU A 107 -11.99 2.14 -6.11
CA LEU A 107 -11.65 2.97 -4.97
C LEU A 107 -11.52 2.14 -3.69
N SER A 108 -12.47 1.24 -3.42
CA SER A 108 -12.45 0.36 -2.26
C SER A 108 -11.20 -0.52 -2.24
N ILE A 109 -10.82 -1.12 -3.38
CA ILE A 109 -9.57 -1.88 -3.47
C ILE A 109 -8.38 -0.95 -3.23
N LEU A 110 -8.31 0.24 -3.80
CA LEU A 110 -7.19 1.17 -3.56
C LEU A 110 -7.12 1.67 -2.10
N GLU A 111 -8.27 1.80 -1.45
CA GLU A 111 -8.36 2.24 -0.06
C GLU A 111 -7.87 1.17 0.90
N THR A 112 -8.26 -0.08 0.65
CA THR A 112 -7.86 -1.27 1.42
C THR A 112 -6.51 -1.84 1.00
N TYR A 113 -6.02 -1.46 -0.18
CA TYR A 113 -4.67 -1.81 -0.64
C TYR A 113 -3.66 -0.96 0.14
N THR A 114 -3.18 -1.54 1.23
CA THR A 114 -1.82 -1.28 1.70
C THR A 114 -0.89 -1.71 0.59
N ALA A 115 -0.03 -0.79 0.13
CA ALA A 115 1.06 -1.17 -0.75
C ALA A 115 1.93 -2.16 0.01
N GLU A 116 1.71 -3.45 -0.22
CA GLU A 116 2.52 -4.54 0.29
C GLU A 116 3.85 -4.49 -0.46
N ALA A 117 4.64 -3.45 -0.17
CA ALA A 117 6.03 -3.48 -0.51
C ALA A 117 6.65 -4.48 0.46
N THR A 118 6.68 -5.73 0.01
CA THR A 118 7.39 -6.80 0.68
C THR A 118 8.85 -6.68 0.27
N PHE A 119 9.69 -6.48 1.27
CA PHE A 119 11.13 -6.40 1.10
C PHE A 119 11.73 -7.64 1.70
N THR A 120 12.77 -8.16 1.05
CA THR A 120 13.61 -9.17 1.68
C THR A 120 14.78 -8.47 2.33
N PHE A 121 14.92 -8.62 3.64
CA PHE A 121 16.06 -8.14 4.41
C PHE A 121 16.69 -9.31 5.14
N THR A 122 18.01 -9.31 5.33
CA THR A 122 18.56 -10.06 6.46
C THR A 122 18.13 -9.41 7.79
N VAL A 123 18.22 -10.13 8.91
CA VAL A 123 17.93 -9.56 10.22
C VAL A 123 18.77 -8.29 10.49
N SER A 124 20.07 -8.31 10.18
CA SER A 124 20.93 -7.12 10.31
C SER A 124 20.58 -5.97 9.37
N GLU A 125 20.08 -6.27 8.17
CA GLU A 125 19.60 -5.23 7.25
C GLU A 125 18.31 -4.60 7.76
N LEU A 126 17.39 -5.40 8.30
CA LEU A 126 16.15 -4.93 8.89
C LEU A 126 16.40 -4.04 10.10
N ALA A 127 17.28 -4.45 11.02
CA ALA A 127 17.62 -3.66 12.20
C ALA A 127 18.16 -2.27 11.84
N ARG A 128 19.08 -2.21 10.87
CA ARG A 128 19.60 -0.93 10.33
C ARG A 128 18.49 -0.06 9.74
N HIS A 129 17.63 -0.67 8.93
CA HIS A 129 16.54 0.04 8.28
C HIS A 129 15.56 0.67 9.30
N ILE A 130 15.30 -0.03 10.41
CA ILE A 130 14.43 0.48 11.49
C ILE A 130 15.06 1.71 12.15
N VAL A 131 16.35 1.65 12.51
CA VAL A 131 17.06 2.79 13.12
C VAL A 131 17.11 4.00 12.19
N ASP A 132 17.37 3.78 10.90
CA ASP A 132 17.36 4.86 9.89
C ASP A 132 15.97 5.51 9.76
N SER A 133 14.91 4.76 10.05
CA SER A 133 13.52 5.24 9.98
C SER A 133 13.08 5.99 11.25
N MET A 134 13.65 5.65 12.42
CA MET A 134 13.40 6.37 13.68
C MET A 134 13.74 7.86 13.58
N HIS A 135 14.79 8.22 12.84
CA HIS A 135 15.26 9.61 12.69
C HIS A 135 14.33 10.51 11.86
N LYS A 136 13.34 9.94 11.15
CA LYS A 136 12.53 10.66 10.17
C LYS A 136 11.13 11.05 10.65
N ASN A 137 10.78 10.84 11.93
CA ASN A 137 9.42 11.01 12.44
C ASN A 137 8.36 10.19 11.66
N CYS A 138 8.77 9.10 10.99
CA CYS A 138 7.90 8.27 10.16
C CYS A 138 7.42 6.99 10.86
N ILE A 139 7.64 6.85 12.17
CA ILE A 139 7.10 5.72 12.94
C ILE A 139 5.72 6.14 13.48
N THR A 140 4.68 5.89 12.68
CA THR A 140 3.29 6.04 13.11
C THR A 140 2.60 4.68 13.06
N GLU A 141 2.21 4.18 14.25
CA GLU A 141 1.28 3.07 14.59
C GLU A 141 1.23 1.76 13.77
N TYR A 142 1.99 1.59 12.68
CA TYR A 142 1.96 0.42 11.83
C TYR A 142 3.36 -0.14 11.63
N ASP A 143 3.59 -1.13 12.45
CA ASP A 143 4.88 -1.72 12.74
C ASP A 143 5.21 -2.81 11.74
N PHE A 144 6.50 -2.96 11.44
CA PHE A 144 7.05 -3.92 10.48
C PHE A 144 6.45 -5.30 10.68
N THR A 145 5.81 -5.87 9.66
CA THR A 145 5.25 -7.22 9.75
C THR A 145 6.15 -8.21 9.02
N VAL A 146 6.66 -9.23 9.70
CA VAL A 146 7.33 -10.36 9.00
C VAL A 146 6.23 -11.31 8.53
N LEU A 147 6.20 -11.56 7.23
CA LEU A 147 5.22 -12.43 6.59
C LEU A 147 5.75 -13.87 6.55
N ASP A 148 4.86 -14.83 6.80
CA ASP A 148 5.07 -16.22 6.41
C ASP A 148 4.71 -16.36 4.92
N ASP A 149 5.44 -17.18 4.17
CA ASP A 149 5.13 -17.49 2.76
C ASP A 149 3.75 -18.20 2.62
N ALA A 150 3.17 -18.64 3.74
CA ALA A 150 1.86 -19.27 3.83
C ALA A 150 0.79 -18.31 4.40
N GLU A 151 -0.01 -17.75 3.48
CA GLU A 151 -1.36 -17.18 3.71
C GLU A 151 -1.49 -15.72 4.20
N LEU A 152 -2.10 -14.89 3.36
CA LEU A 152 -2.83 -13.67 3.74
C LEU A 152 -4.31 -14.02 4.00
N PRO A 153 -5.02 -13.37 4.95
CA PRO A 153 -4.56 -12.39 5.92
C PRO A 153 -4.54 -13.00 7.33
N ILE A 154 -3.36 -13.11 7.95
CA ILE A 154 -3.25 -13.60 9.32
C ILE A 154 -3.79 -12.50 10.26
N SER A 155 -4.78 -12.84 11.08
CA SER A 155 -5.42 -11.95 12.06
C SER A 155 -4.55 -11.61 13.28
N SER A 156 -3.25 -11.89 13.21
CA SER A 156 -2.28 -11.75 14.31
C SER A 156 -1.11 -10.90 13.85
N TRP A 157 -0.79 -9.88 14.63
CA TRP A 157 0.35 -9.01 14.39
C TRP A 157 1.66 -9.70 14.78
N TYR A 158 2.66 -9.63 13.89
CA TYR A 158 4.00 -10.14 14.11
C TYR A 158 5.02 -9.08 13.71
N GLY A 159 5.65 -8.40 14.67
CA GLY A 159 6.44 -7.22 14.35
C GLY A 159 7.27 -6.64 15.50
N ILE A 160 7.84 -5.46 15.26
CA ILE A 160 8.45 -4.60 16.28
C ILE A 160 7.80 -3.23 16.27
N LYS A 161 7.19 -2.86 17.41
CA LYS A 161 6.36 -1.68 17.59
C LYS A 161 6.95 -0.70 18.58
N ASN A 162 6.86 0.59 18.27
CA ASN A 162 6.96 1.64 19.29
C ASN A 162 5.65 1.72 20.07
N ILE A 163 5.69 1.43 21.37
CA ILE A 163 4.53 1.42 22.26
C ILE A 163 4.52 2.66 23.15
N ASN A 164 3.34 3.11 23.54
CA ASN A 164 3.19 4.13 24.56
C ASN A 164 2.89 3.44 25.90
N THR A 165 3.89 3.35 26.78
CA THR A 165 3.69 2.77 28.12
C THR A 165 3.08 3.75 29.12
N VAL A 166 3.00 5.04 28.77
CA VAL A 166 2.59 6.14 29.65
C VAL A 166 3.59 6.40 30.80
N PHE A 167 4.78 5.78 30.76
CA PHE A 167 5.87 6.17 31.66
C PHE A 167 6.36 7.58 31.31
N ASN A 168 6.70 8.37 32.34
CA ASN A 168 7.25 9.70 32.15
C ASN A 168 8.73 9.62 31.75
N SER A 169 8.96 9.26 30.49
CA SER A 169 10.29 9.07 29.91
C SER A 169 10.36 9.64 28.49
N SER A 170 11.53 10.12 28.07
CA SER A 170 11.78 10.49 26.67
C SER A 170 12.33 9.33 25.83
N CYS A 171 12.47 8.13 26.42
CA CYS A 171 12.94 6.95 25.70
C CYS A 171 11.97 6.53 24.58
N ILE A 172 12.53 5.90 23.54
CA ILE A 172 11.75 5.12 22.57
C ILE A 172 11.48 3.76 23.20
N GLU A 173 10.22 3.36 23.28
CA GLU A 173 9.80 2.13 23.95
C GLU A 173 9.34 1.10 22.92
N LEU A 174 10.09 0.02 22.76
CA LEU A 174 9.86 -0.97 21.73
C LEU A 174 9.30 -2.26 22.31
N PHE A 175 8.35 -2.84 21.61
CA PHE A 175 7.86 -4.19 21.85
C PHE A 175 7.92 -5.00 20.56
N ALA A 176 8.61 -6.12 20.57
CA ALA A 176 8.66 -7.05 19.46
C ALA A 176 7.93 -8.35 19.83
N ASP A 177 7.13 -8.89 18.93
CA ASP A 177 6.51 -10.21 19.09
C ASP A 177 6.32 -10.85 17.71
N TYR A 178 6.74 -12.10 17.56
CA TYR A 178 6.65 -12.84 16.31
C TYR A 178 6.15 -14.26 16.59
N TYR A 179 5.22 -14.72 15.75
CA TYR A 179 4.70 -16.09 15.68
C TYR A 179 4.08 -16.67 16.97
N GLY A 180 3.50 -15.83 17.84
CA GLY A 180 2.56 -16.29 18.87
C GLY A 180 3.12 -17.26 19.93
N GLY A 181 4.44 -17.50 19.92
CA GLY A 181 5.14 -18.45 20.79
C GLY A 181 5.40 -17.95 22.21
N GLY A 182 4.80 -16.82 22.60
CA GLY A 182 4.99 -16.20 23.92
C GLY A 182 6.38 -15.57 24.10
N CYS A 183 7.04 -15.20 23.02
CA CYS A 183 8.41 -14.69 23.01
C CYS A 183 8.51 -13.16 22.96
N GLY A 184 7.45 -12.43 23.33
CA GLY A 184 7.43 -10.97 23.28
C GLY A 184 8.62 -10.34 24.03
N VAL A 185 9.36 -9.45 23.35
CA VAL A 185 10.52 -8.75 23.89
C VAL A 185 10.22 -7.27 23.99
N TYR A 186 10.34 -6.73 25.19
CA TYR A 186 10.30 -5.30 25.44
C TYR A 186 11.72 -4.74 25.57
N ASN A 187 11.97 -3.56 25.00
CA ASN A 187 13.19 -2.80 25.24
C ASN A 187 12.92 -1.29 25.22
N ARG A 188 13.82 -0.52 25.84
CA ARG A 188 13.81 0.94 25.80
C ARG A 188 15.13 1.44 25.24
N ILE A 189 15.06 2.46 24.39
CA ILE A 189 16.23 3.11 23.80
C ILE A 189 16.25 4.55 24.28
N ASP A 190 17.34 4.96 24.94
CA ASP A 190 17.53 6.33 25.38
C ASP A 190 17.80 7.24 24.18
N GLU A 191 17.39 8.51 24.26
CA GLU A 191 17.61 9.49 23.18
C GLU A 191 19.11 9.69 22.87
N GLU A 192 19.97 9.48 23.86
CA GLU A 192 21.42 9.62 23.76
C GLU A 192 22.12 8.36 23.22
N THR A 193 21.43 7.21 23.15
CA THR A 193 21.98 5.95 22.61
C THR A 193 22.41 6.16 21.16
N ASP A 194 23.65 5.81 20.83
CA ASP A 194 24.17 5.99 19.47
C ASP A 194 23.59 4.97 18.48
N ASN A 195 23.68 5.27 17.17
CA ASN A 195 23.04 4.43 16.15
C ASN A 195 23.56 3.00 16.11
N ALA A 196 24.84 2.75 16.39
CA ALA A 196 25.37 1.39 16.37
C ALA A 196 24.78 0.56 17.51
N GLU A 197 24.66 1.16 18.70
CA GLU A 197 24.00 0.54 19.85
C GLU A 197 22.50 0.33 19.60
N ARG A 198 21.80 1.29 18.97
CA ARG A 198 20.39 1.13 18.57
C ARG A 198 20.19 -0.05 17.62
N ILE A 199 21.08 -0.20 16.64
CA ILE A 199 21.01 -1.30 15.66
C ILE A 199 21.18 -2.64 16.38
N ASP A 200 22.18 -2.75 17.27
CA ASP A 200 22.44 -3.95 18.05
C ASP A 200 21.26 -4.32 18.97
N ILE A 201 20.63 -3.32 19.60
CA ILE A 201 19.41 -3.53 20.41
C ILE A 201 18.29 -4.13 19.57
N ILE A 202 17.98 -3.53 18.41
CA ILE A 202 16.88 -3.98 17.54
C ILE A 202 17.17 -5.34 16.93
N GLU A 203 18.40 -5.59 16.48
CA GLU A 203 18.82 -6.89 15.96
C GLU A 203 18.63 -7.99 17.01
N LYS A 204 19.07 -7.75 18.24
CA LYS A 204 18.86 -8.68 19.37
C LYS A 204 17.38 -8.90 19.67
N MET A 205 16.55 -7.86 19.62
CA MET A 205 15.11 -8.02 19.79
C MET A 205 14.52 -8.97 18.75
N ILE A 206 14.87 -8.81 17.47
CA ILE A 206 14.40 -9.66 16.36
C ILE A 206 14.91 -11.11 16.51
N LEU A 207 16.17 -11.32 16.90
CA LEU A 207 16.71 -12.66 17.12
C LEU A 207 16.06 -13.36 18.31
N LEU A 208 15.73 -12.62 19.38
CA LEU A 208 15.12 -13.19 20.59
C LEU A 208 13.68 -13.66 20.33
N VAL A 209 12.87 -12.86 19.65
CA VAL A 209 11.50 -13.22 19.27
C VAL A 209 11.47 -14.40 18.29
N MET A 210 12.46 -14.49 17.39
CA MET A 210 12.60 -15.59 16.41
C MET A 210 13.40 -16.80 16.90
N LYS A 211 13.79 -16.83 18.17
CA LYS A 211 14.71 -17.85 18.71
C LYS A 211 14.23 -19.29 18.48
N GLN A 212 12.91 -19.52 18.44
CA GLN A 212 12.34 -20.85 18.24
C GLN A 212 12.42 -21.33 16.78
N GLU A 213 12.61 -20.42 15.82
CA GLU A 213 12.59 -20.68 14.37
C GLU A 213 13.98 -20.95 13.77
N VAL A 214 15.02 -21.07 14.60
CA VAL A 214 16.43 -21.26 14.16
C VAL A 214 16.87 -20.12 13.22
N CYS A 215 16.83 -18.88 13.74
CA CYS A 215 17.20 -17.66 13.03
C CYS A 215 18.58 -17.14 13.48
N ASP A 216 19.33 -16.58 12.53
CA ASP A 216 20.61 -15.86 12.73
C ASP A 216 20.58 -14.48 12.03
N GLU A 217 21.65 -13.70 12.19
CA GLU A 217 21.76 -12.34 11.65
C GLU A 217 21.66 -12.24 10.11
N ASN A 218 21.93 -13.35 9.42
CA ASN A 218 21.92 -13.47 7.97
C ASN A 218 20.62 -14.07 7.42
N THR A 219 19.73 -14.50 8.30
CA THR A 219 18.44 -15.10 7.95
C THR A 219 17.59 -14.06 7.21
N LYS A 220 17.07 -14.47 6.04
CA LYS A 220 16.27 -13.59 5.19
C LYS A 220 14.82 -13.60 5.64
N LEU A 221 14.31 -12.41 5.92
CA LEU A 221 12.93 -12.17 6.32
C LEU A 221 12.18 -11.47 5.18
N LEU A 222 10.96 -11.92 4.92
CA LEU A 222 10.01 -11.19 4.09
C LEU A 222 9.28 -10.18 4.98
N VAL A 223 9.50 -8.89 4.74
CA VAL A 223 9.03 -7.81 5.60
C VAL A 223 8.07 -6.92 4.84
N GLN A 224 6.89 -6.71 5.40
CA GLN A 224 5.92 -5.71 4.95
C GLN A 224 6.15 -4.40 5.70
N LEU A 225 6.41 -3.33 4.94
CA LEU A 225 6.48 -1.97 5.46
C LEU A 225 5.11 -1.30 5.39
N SER A 226 4.66 -0.75 6.51
CA SER A 226 3.48 0.10 6.54
C SER A 226 3.93 1.55 6.40
N TYR A 227 3.53 2.20 5.30
CA TYR A 227 3.79 3.62 5.03
C TYR A 227 2.55 4.47 5.28
#